data_AF-A0A1S1FGI9-F1
#
_entry.id   AF-A0A1S1FGI9-F1
#
_cell.length_a   1.000
_cell.length_b   1.000
_cell.length_c   1.000
_cell.angle_alpha   90.00
_cell.angle_beta   90.00
_cell.angle_gamma   90.00
#
_symmetry.space_group_name_H-M   'P 1'
#
loop_
_entity.id
_entity.type
_entity.pdbx_description
1 polymer ?
#
loop_
_entity_poly.entity_id
_entity_poly.type
_entity_poly.pdbx_seq_one_letter_code
_entity_poly.pdbx_strand_id
1 'polypeptide(L)'
;MKRSLILLTIILTVLAGCGQKKETKSKTSKQSIDSTLPVIANAEKETVVTKTLSFPKTAEGIQQTQTITYKGDQFLSLTIEQIMPMKEEMKKVVAEVGVAEAQKLLEKSLAEDEKFTQAKSLEGFSTSLEIINDQELKRVHTFDFQVLDVNKAADTEYLKNMKLKEFLKMKPKEYVENQIASGATEVNQ
;
A
#
# COMPACT_ATOMS: atom_id res chain seq x y z
N MET A 1 24.70 -6.75 -30.43
CA MET A 1 23.57 -6.84 -29.46
C MET A 1 23.73 -5.69 -28.49
N LYS A 2 22.89 -4.66 -28.59
CA LYS A 2 22.94 -3.49 -27.69
C LYS A 2 22.11 -3.83 -26.46
N ARG A 3 22.77 -4.04 -25.31
CA ARG A 3 22.10 -4.24 -24.01
C ARG A 3 21.54 -2.89 -23.58
N SER A 4 20.30 -2.58 -23.92
CA SER A 4 19.59 -1.43 -23.32
C SER A 4 19.34 -1.76 -21.86
N LEU A 5 20.14 -1.19 -20.97
CA LEU A 5 19.87 -1.15 -19.53
C LEU A 5 18.61 -0.28 -19.35
N ILE A 6 17.47 -0.93 -19.08
CA ILE A 6 16.23 -0.23 -18.73
C ILE A 6 16.41 0.26 -17.29
N LEU A 7 16.83 1.51 -17.13
CA LEU A 7 16.87 2.19 -15.84
C LEU A 7 15.43 2.52 -15.39
N LEU A 8 14.76 1.54 -14.81
CA LEU A 8 13.44 1.71 -14.19
C LEU A 8 13.62 2.47 -12.87
N THR A 9 13.41 3.79 -12.91
CA THR A 9 13.22 4.59 -11.70
C THR A 9 11.88 4.21 -11.04
N ILE A 10 11.96 3.37 -10.02
CA ILE A 10 10.81 2.92 -9.22
C ILE A 10 10.45 4.05 -8.24
N ILE A 11 9.51 4.90 -8.65
CA ILE A 11 8.94 5.91 -7.73
C ILE A 11 7.89 5.21 -6.88
N LEU A 12 8.08 5.25 -5.56
CA LEU A 12 7.04 4.90 -4.59
C LEU A 12 6.12 6.10 -4.40
N THR A 13 4.86 5.97 -4.80
CA THR A 13 3.85 6.99 -4.52
C THR A 13 3.52 6.98 -3.04
N VAL A 14 3.56 8.16 -2.43
CA VAL A 14 3.32 8.40 -1.00
C VAL A 14 1.96 7.86 -0.57
N LEU A 15 1.86 7.41 0.69
CA LEU A 15 0.60 7.34 1.43
C LEU A 15 0.10 8.78 1.65
N ALA A 16 -0.41 9.40 0.59
CA ALA A 16 -0.84 10.78 0.61
C ALA A 16 -2.19 10.88 1.31
N GLY A 17 -2.17 11.12 2.62
CA GLY A 17 -3.21 11.90 3.29
C GLY A 17 -3.07 13.37 2.89
N CYS A 18 -3.41 13.71 1.65
CA CYS A 18 -3.50 15.12 1.22
C CYS A 18 -4.86 15.69 1.65
N GLY A 19 -5.02 15.93 2.95
CA GLY A 19 -6.16 16.64 3.51
C GLY A 19 -5.79 18.08 3.85
N GLN A 20 -5.99 19.01 2.91
CA GLN A 20 -6.16 20.42 3.28
C GLN A 20 -7.33 20.50 4.26
N LYS A 21 -7.07 21.03 5.47
CA LYS A 21 -8.11 21.43 6.41
C LYS A 21 -9.11 22.35 5.70
N LYS A 22 -10.30 21.84 5.40
CA LYS A 22 -11.50 22.65 5.25
C LYS A 22 -12.41 22.34 6.43
N GLU A 23 -12.48 23.30 7.35
CA GLU A 23 -13.53 23.35 8.33
C GLU A 23 -14.86 23.49 7.58
N THR A 24 -15.77 22.53 7.75
CA THR A 24 -17.19 22.77 7.50
C THR A 24 -17.99 21.98 8.54
N LYS A 25 -18.54 22.72 9.49
CA LYS A 25 -19.59 22.26 10.40
C LYS A 25 -20.79 21.80 9.56
N SER A 26 -21.18 20.54 9.69
CA SER A 26 -22.55 20.12 9.39
C SER A 26 -23.10 19.30 10.54
N LYS A 27 -24.23 19.77 11.08
CA LYS A 27 -25.04 19.12 12.10
C LYS A 27 -25.91 18.07 11.40
N THR A 28 -25.69 16.79 11.70
CA THR A 28 -26.70 15.75 11.49
C THR A 28 -26.77 14.88 12.74
N SER A 29 -28.01 14.67 13.18
CA SER A 29 -28.44 14.05 14.43
C SER A 29 -27.82 12.69 14.71
N LYS A 30 -27.17 12.57 15.86
CA LYS A 30 -26.76 11.30 16.47
C LYS A 30 -28.00 10.55 16.95
N GLN A 31 -28.23 9.36 16.44
CA GLN A 31 -28.99 8.34 17.16
C GLN A 31 -28.00 7.68 18.12
N SER A 32 -28.03 8.10 19.39
CA SER A 32 -27.23 7.50 20.45
C SER A 32 -27.86 6.17 20.87
N ILE A 33 -27.15 5.06 20.63
CA ILE A 33 -27.43 3.82 21.33
C ILE A 33 -26.60 3.90 22.62
N ASP A 34 -27.28 4.06 23.75
CA ASP A 34 -26.69 3.98 25.09
C ASP A 34 -26.45 2.50 25.40
N SER A 35 -25.20 2.06 25.23
CA SER A 35 -24.77 0.72 25.63
C SER A 35 -23.81 0.83 26.83
N THR A 36 -24.38 1.12 27.99
CA THR A 36 -23.73 1.19 29.32
C THR A 36 -23.42 -0.19 29.90
N LEU A 37 -22.86 -1.11 29.09
CA LEU A 37 -22.37 -2.40 29.56
C LEU A 37 -20.84 -2.51 29.32
N PRO A 38 -20.00 -2.55 30.37
CA PRO A 38 -18.54 -2.55 30.25
C PRO A 38 -17.97 -3.78 29.53
N VAL A 39 -18.80 -4.80 29.29
CA VAL A 39 -18.43 -6.05 28.62
C VAL A 39 -18.29 -5.87 27.09
N ILE A 40 -19.04 -4.95 26.47
CA ILE A 40 -19.04 -4.76 25.01
C ILE A 40 -17.79 -3.97 24.57
N ALA A 41 -17.42 -2.94 25.34
CA ALA A 41 -16.23 -2.12 25.05
C ALA A 41 -14.90 -2.89 25.19
N ASN A 42 -14.89 -3.98 25.96
CA ASN A 42 -13.73 -4.86 26.08
C ASN A 42 -13.67 -5.93 24.98
N ALA A 43 -14.82 -6.37 24.45
CA ALA A 43 -14.88 -7.36 23.38
C ALA A 43 -14.32 -6.82 22.04
N GLU A 44 -14.57 -5.54 21.72
CA GLU A 44 -14.03 -4.89 20.50
C GLU A 44 -12.50 -4.78 20.49
N LYS A 45 -11.83 -4.85 21.65
CA LYS A 45 -10.36 -4.75 21.75
C LYS A 45 -9.64 -6.06 21.40
N GLU A 46 -10.33 -7.19 21.48
CA GLU A 46 -9.74 -8.53 21.28
C GLU A 46 -10.03 -9.11 19.88
N THR A 47 -10.94 -8.51 19.12
CA THR A 47 -11.27 -8.98 17.77
C THR A 47 -10.26 -8.49 16.75
N VAL A 48 -9.77 -9.41 15.91
CA VAL A 48 -9.02 -9.06 14.70
C VAL A 48 -9.98 -8.49 13.67
N VAL A 49 -9.69 -7.29 13.18
CA VAL A 49 -10.47 -6.59 12.17
C VAL A 49 -9.65 -6.46 10.90
N THR A 50 -10.26 -6.80 9.77
CA THR A 50 -9.68 -6.61 8.43
C THR A 50 -10.55 -5.64 7.65
N LYS A 51 -9.93 -4.62 7.07
CA LYS A 51 -10.58 -3.59 6.24
C LYS A 51 -9.89 -3.52 4.89
N THR A 52 -10.65 -3.53 3.81
CA THR A 52 -10.14 -3.30 2.46
C THR A 52 -10.65 -1.96 1.95
N LEU A 53 -9.73 -1.10 1.52
CA LEU A 53 -10.00 0.25 1.03
C LEU A 53 -9.57 0.36 -0.42
N SER A 54 -10.47 0.77 -1.31
CA SER A 54 -10.14 1.11 -2.69
C SER A 54 -10.06 2.62 -2.85
N PHE A 55 -9.00 3.09 -3.49
CA PHE A 55 -8.75 4.50 -3.75
C PHE A 55 -9.27 4.87 -5.15
N PRO A 56 -9.70 6.12 -5.37
CA PRO A 56 -10.01 6.59 -6.71
C PRO A 56 -8.76 6.53 -7.58
N LYS A 57 -8.94 6.25 -8.88
CA LYS A 57 -7.84 6.30 -9.86
C LYS A 57 -7.19 7.67 -9.83
N THR A 58 -5.86 7.70 -9.78
CA THR A 58 -5.12 8.96 -9.93
C THR A 58 -5.24 9.49 -11.37
N ALA A 59 -4.87 10.75 -11.58
CA ALA A 59 -4.79 11.33 -12.94
C ALA A 59 -3.81 10.57 -13.85
N GLU A 60 -2.83 9.88 -13.27
CA GLU A 60 -1.86 9.03 -13.96
C GLU A 60 -2.38 7.61 -14.21
N GLY A 61 -3.65 7.33 -13.89
CA GLY A 61 -4.30 6.03 -14.12
C GLY A 61 -3.99 4.96 -13.09
N ILE A 62 -3.35 5.31 -11.96
CA ILE A 62 -2.98 4.35 -10.92
C ILE A 62 -4.21 4.03 -10.07
N GLN A 63 -4.59 2.76 -10.01
CA GLN A 63 -5.59 2.24 -9.07
C GLN A 63 -4.88 1.65 -7.86
N GLN A 64 -5.26 2.06 -6.65
CA GLN A 64 -4.68 1.53 -5.42
C GLN A 64 -5.76 0.87 -4.55
N THR A 65 -5.41 -0.26 -3.96
CA THR A 65 -6.20 -0.95 -2.93
C THR A 65 -5.31 -1.21 -1.72
N GLN A 66 -5.85 -0.99 -0.52
CA GLN A 66 -5.16 -1.28 0.74
C GLN A 66 -5.97 -2.27 1.55
N THR A 67 -5.33 -3.32 2.06
CA THR A 67 -5.92 -4.24 3.04
C THR A 67 -5.19 -4.05 4.36
N ILE A 68 -5.92 -3.63 5.38
CA ILE A 68 -5.41 -3.30 6.71
C ILE A 68 -6.00 -4.30 7.71
N THR A 69 -5.13 -5.00 8.44
CA THR A 69 -5.52 -5.92 9.51
C THR A 69 -4.99 -5.40 10.83
N TYR A 70 -5.84 -5.32 11.85
CA TYR A 70 -5.48 -4.80 13.16
C TYR A 70 -6.25 -5.47 14.30
N LYS A 71 -5.70 -5.40 15.53
CA LYS A 71 -6.35 -5.87 16.76
C LYS A 71 -6.25 -4.76 17.80
N GLY A 72 -7.41 -4.25 18.25
CA GLY A 72 -7.45 -3.07 19.12
C GLY A 72 -6.71 -1.88 18.50
N ASP A 73 -5.71 -1.35 19.21
CA ASP A 73 -4.88 -0.23 18.77
C ASP A 73 -3.59 -0.67 18.03
N GLN A 74 -3.40 -1.97 17.76
CA GLN A 74 -2.20 -2.51 17.14
C GLN A 74 -2.44 -2.90 15.68
N PHE A 75 -1.62 -2.37 14.77
CA PHE A 75 -1.54 -2.87 13.40
C PHE A 75 -0.93 -4.28 13.39
N LEU A 76 -1.57 -5.20 12.67
CA LEU A 76 -1.03 -6.55 12.41
C LEU A 76 -0.39 -6.60 11.02
N SER A 77 -1.12 -6.16 9.98
CA SER A 77 -0.58 -6.11 8.63
C SER A 77 -1.19 -5.02 7.77
N LEU A 78 -0.43 -4.62 6.74
CA LEU A 78 -0.86 -3.74 5.67
C LEU A 78 -0.41 -4.33 4.34
N THR A 79 -1.36 -4.55 3.43
CA THR A 79 -1.07 -4.86 2.03
C THR A 79 -1.48 -3.68 1.17
N ILE A 80 -0.57 -3.18 0.34
CA ILE A 80 -0.83 -2.14 -0.65
C ILE A 80 -0.68 -2.77 -2.02
N GLU A 81 -1.78 -2.83 -2.76
CA GLU A 81 -1.82 -3.24 -4.16
C GLU A 81 -1.99 -2.02 -5.05
N GLN A 82 -1.21 -1.93 -6.12
CA GLN A 82 -1.29 -0.87 -7.11
C GLN A 82 -1.33 -1.47 -8.50
N ILE A 83 -2.32 -1.08 -9.30
CA ILE A 83 -2.36 -1.35 -10.74
C ILE A 83 -2.04 -0.04 -11.43
N MET A 84 -0.97 -0.02 -12.22
CA MET A 84 -0.42 1.18 -12.84
C MET A 84 -0.19 0.95 -14.35
N PRO A 85 -0.49 1.93 -15.20
CA PRO A 85 -0.15 1.84 -16.61
C PRO A 85 1.36 1.79 -16.79
N MET A 86 1.82 0.96 -17.71
CA MET A 86 3.21 0.87 -18.10
C MET A 86 3.67 2.15 -18.79
N LYS A 87 4.94 2.48 -18.58
CA LYS A 87 5.64 3.46 -19.41
C LYS A 87 5.82 2.90 -20.83
N GLU A 88 5.83 3.79 -21.82
CA GLU A 88 5.96 3.42 -23.24
C GLU A 88 7.19 2.54 -23.54
N GLU A 89 8.30 2.76 -22.82
CA GLU A 89 9.51 1.94 -22.95
C GLU A 89 9.26 0.47 -22.55
N MET A 90 8.51 0.24 -21.48
CA MET A 90 8.17 -1.11 -21.04
C MET A 90 7.18 -1.77 -21.99
N LYS A 91 6.20 -1.02 -22.51
CA LYS A 91 5.26 -1.52 -23.53
C LYS A 91 5.98 -1.99 -24.78
N LYS A 92 7.01 -1.27 -25.24
CA LYS A 92 7.83 -1.69 -26.40
C LYS A 92 8.56 -3.02 -26.14
N VAL A 93 9.08 -3.20 -24.94
CA VAL A 93 9.74 -4.47 -24.54
C VAL A 93 8.72 -5.60 -24.54
N VAL A 94 7.56 -5.41 -23.91
CA VAL A 94 6.48 -6.41 -23.91
C VAL A 94 6.02 -6.74 -25.34
N ALA A 95 5.93 -5.75 -26.23
CA ALA A 95 5.57 -5.97 -27.63
C ALA A 95 6.64 -6.76 -28.41
N GLU A 96 7.93 -6.60 -28.06
CA GLU A 96 9.04 -7.29 -28.73
C GLU A 96 9.23 -8.73 -28.24
N VAL A 97 9.16 -8.97 -26.94
CA VAL A 97 9.50 -10.28 -26.34
C VAL A 97 8.30 -11.03 -25.76
N GLY A 98 7.13 -10.40 -25.68
CA GLY A 98 5.94 -10.93 -25.02
C GLY A 98 5.97 -10.77 -23.50
N VAL A 99 4.80 -10.91 -22.87
CA VAL A 99 4.60 -10.71 -21.42
C VAL A 99 5.51 -11.60 -20.57
N ALA A 100 5.60 -12.90 -20.89
CA ALA A 100 6.34 -13.86 -20.07
C ALA A 100 7.86 -13.59 -20.06
N GLU A 101 8.45 -13.29 -21.21
CA GLU A 101 9.89 -12.97 -21.28
C GLU A 101 10.17 -11.57 -20.72
N ALA A 102 9.28 -10.60 -20.94
CA ALA A 102 9.39 -9.28 -20.33
C ALA A 102 9.34 -9.35 -18.78
N GLN A 103 8.51 -10.24 -18.22
CA GLN A 103 8.45 -10.49 -16.77
C GLN A 103 9.78 -11.04 -16.25
N LYS A 104 10.40 -12.01 -16.94
CA LYS A 104 11.73 -12.53 -16.55
C LYS A 104 12.81 -11.45 -16.60
N LEU A 105 12.78 -10.59 -17.61
CA LEU A 105 13.72 -9.46 -17.72
C LEU A 105 13.52 -8.46 -16.58
N LEU A 106 12.26 -8.17 -16.22
CA LEU A 106 11.92 -7.31 -15.10
C LEU A 106 12.42 -7.90 -13.77
N GLU A 107 12.16 -9.18 -13.51
CA GLU A 107 12.61 -9.88 -12.30
C GLU A 107 14.13 -9.90 -12.20
N LYS A 108 14.83 -10.11 -13.32
CA LYS A 108 16.29 -10.03 -13.35
C LYS A 108 16.78 -8.63 -12.99
N SER A 109 16.17 -7.59 -13.57
CA SER A 109 16.53 -6.20 -13.26
C SER A 109 16.26 -5.87 -11.79
N LEU A 110 15.19 -6.39 -11.20
CA LEU A 110 14.88 -6.20 -9.77
C LEU A 110 15.85 -6.97 -8.86
N ALA A 111 16.32 -8.14 -9.28
CA ALA A 111 17.33 -8.91 -8.55
C ALA A 111 18.72 -8.24 -8.57
N GLU A 112 19.00 -7.43 -9.59
CA GLU A 112 20.23 -6.62 -9.72
C GLU A 112 20.11 -5.26 -9.01
N ASP A 113 18.91 -4.84 -8.58
CA ASP A 113 18.69 -3.59 -7.84
C ASP A 113 19.00 -3.76 -6.34
N GLU A 114 20.07 -3.11 -5.89
CA GLU A 114 20.54 -3.16 -4.49
C GLU A 114 19.49 -2.64 -3.49
N LYS A 115 18.72 -1.61 -3.86
CA LYS A 115 17.71 -1.01 -2.97
C LYS A 115 16.53 -1.96 -2.81
N PHE A 116 16.10 -2.58 -3.92
CA PHE A 116 15.03 -3.57 -3.93
C PHE A 116 15.41 -4.83 -3.15
N THR A 117 16.61 -5.37 -3.39
CA THR A 117 17.10 -6.57 -2.70
C THR A 117 17.33 -6.33 -1.21
N GLN A 118 17.87 -5.15 -0.83
CA GLN A 118 17.98 -4.74 0.57
C GLN A 118 16.60 -4.70 1.24
N ALA A 119 15.60 -4.07 0.61
CA ALA A 119 14.26 -4.01 1.17
C ALA A 119 13.65 -5.42 1.33
N LYS A 120 13.76 -6.27 0.30
CA LYS A 120 13.25 -7.66 0.32
C LYS A 120 13.91 -8.55 1.39
N SER A 121 15.08 -8.17 1.89
CA SER A 121 15.75 -8.86 3.00
C SER A 121 15.18 -8.55 4.39
N LEU A 122 14.31 -7.54 4.49
CA LEU A 122 13.65 -7.18 5.75
C LEU A 122 12.61 -8.24 6.11
N GLU A 123 12.76 -8.82 7.30
CA GLU A 123 11.73 -9.66 7.90
C GLU A 123 10.42 -8.87 8.05
N GLY A 124 9.29 -9.49 7.74
CA GLY A 124 7.98 -8.83 7.76
C GLY A 124 7.71 -7.87 6.61
N PHE A 125 8.57 -7.80 5.59
CA PHE A 125 8.28 -7.07 4.36
C PHE A 125 8.37 -7.99 3.13
N SER A 126 7.41 -7.84 2.21
CA SER A 126 7.50 -8.46 0.89
C SER A 126 7.04 -7.49 -0.19
N THR A 127 7.55 -7.70 -1.40
CA THR A 127 7.22 -6.90 -2.56
C THR A 127 7.22 -7.73 -3.83
N SER A 128 6.27 -7.46 -4.73
CA SER A 128 6.23 -8.02 -6.07
C SER A 128 5.91 -6.94 -7.11
N LEU A 129 6.35 -7.17 -8.33
CA LEU A 129 6.02 -6.36 -9.50
C LEU A 129 5.79 -7.32 -10.67
N GLU A 130 4.60 -7.26 -11.25
CA GLU A 130 4.10 -8.21 -12.23
C GLU A 130 3.50 -7.48 -13.43
N ILE A 131 3.83 -7.96 -14.63
CA ILE A 131 3.17 -7.59 -15.89
C ILE A 131 1.87 -8.37 -15.97
N ILE A 132 0.74 -7.71 -15.69
CA ILE A 132 -0.58 -8.39 -15.66
C ILE A 132 -1.26 -8.44 -17.03
N ASN A 133 -0.86 -7.56 -17.96
CA ASN A 133 -1.24 -7.58 -19.36
C ASN A 133 -0.20 -6.78 -20.18
N ASP A 134 -0.48 -6.49 -21.44
CA ASP A 134 0.42 -5.75 -22.34
C ASP A 134 0.53 -4.24 -22.01
N GLN A 135 -0.28 -3.73 -21.09
CA GLN A 135 -0.37 -2.30 -20.77
C GLN A 135 -0.18 -1.95 -19.30
N GLU A 136 -0.35 -2.88 -18.36
CA GLU A 136 -0.45 -2.61 -16.93
C GLU A 136 0.53 -3.45 -16.11
N LEU A 137 1.10 -2.81 -15.09
CA LEU A 137 1.87 -3.44 -14.04
C LEU A 137 1.04 -3.51 -12.77
N LYS A 138 1.13 -4.63 -12.07
CA LYS A 138 0.66 -4.79 -10.71
C LYS A 138 1.85 -4.77 -9.77
N ARG A 139 1.80 -3.92 -8.76
CA ARG A 139 2.74 -3.90 -7.63
C ARG A 139 2.02 -4.29 -6.36
N VAL A 140 2.63 -5.14 -5.56
CA VAL A 140 2.12 -5.46 -4.22
C VAL A 140 3.23 -5.25 -3.21
N HIS A 141 2.92 -4.53 -2.14
CA HIS A 141 3.75 -4.43 -0.94
C HIS A 141 2.98 -4.98 0.25
N THR A 142 3.62 -5.86 1.02
CA THR A 142 3.03 -6.40 2.25
C THR A 142 3.95 -6.11 3.42
N PHE A 143 3.37 -5.55 4.48
CA PHE A 143 4.00 -5.28 5.77
C PHE A 143 3.31 -6.15 6.82
N ASP A 144 4.07 -7.01 7.48
CA ASP A 144 3.68 -7.73 8.68
C ASP A 144 4.31 -7.03 9.89
N PHE A 145 3.52 -6.17 10.53
CA PHE A 145 3.98 -5.35 11.65
C PHE A 145 4.27 -6.15 12.93
N GLN A 146 3.96 -7.45 12.95
CA GLN A 146 4.26 -8.30 14.11
C GLN A 146 5.75 -8.66 14.19
N VAL A 147 6.42 -8.73 13.04
CA VAL A 147 7.84 -9.11 12.92
C VAL A 147 8.69 -8.06 12.23
N LEU A 148 8.08 -7.10 11.52
CA LEU A 148 8.79 -6.01 10.86
C LEU A 148 9.41 -5.04 11.86
N ASP A 149 10.72 -4.84 11.76
CA ASP A 149 11.38 -3.67 12.36
C ASP A 149 11.04 -2.41 11.54
N VAL A 150 9.99 -1.71 11.97
CA VAL A 150 9.47 -0.51 11.30
C VAL A 150 10.51 0.61 11.21
N ASN A 151 11.38 0.74 12.22
CA ASN A 151 12.41 1.79 12.20
C ASN A 151 13.45 1.49 11.13
N LYS A 152 13.97 0.26 11.12
CA LYS A 152 14.91 -0.20 10.10
C LYS A 152 14.30 -0.14 8.70
N ALA A 153 13.05 -0.57 8.54
CA ALA A 153 12.34 -0.54 7.27
C ALA A 153 12.18 0.88 6.73
N ALA A 154 11.75 1.82 7.58
CA ALA A 154 11.56 3.23 7.23
C ALA A 154 12.86 3.94 6.81
N ASP A 155 14.02 3.46 7.26
CA ASP A 155 15.32 4.03 6.93
C ASP A 155 15.93 3.40 5.66
N THR A 156 15.31 2.37 5.07
CA THR A 156 15.75 1.83 3.77
C THR A 156 15.42 2.78 2.63
N GLU A 157 16.34 2.86 1.68
CA GLU A 157 16.23 3.77 0.53
C GLU A 157 14.99 3.48 -0.34
N TYR A 158 14.56 2.21 -0.42
CA TYR A 158 13.37 1.79 -1.16
C TYR A 158 12.06 2.22 -0.47
N LEU A 159 11.99 2.14 0.87
CA LEU A 159 10.76 2.35 1.64
C LEU A 159 10.66 3.73 2.30
N LYS A 160 11.70 4.55 2.26
CA LYS A 160 11.76 5.87 2.94
C LYS A 160 10.56 6.79 2.65
N ASN A 161 9.95 6.67 1.47
CA ASN A 161 8.81 7.49 1.06
C ASN A 161 7.45 6.96 1.55
N MET A 162 7.41 5.79 2.18
CA MET A 162 6.17 5.19 2.72
C MET A 162 5.77 5.73 4.09
N LYS A 163 6.62 6.57 4.72
CA LYS A 163 6.33 7.14 6.04
C LYS A 163 5.95 6.08 7.09
N LEU A 164 6.60 4.91 7.07
CA LEU A 164 6.23 3.77 7.93
C LEU A 164 6.23 4.11 9.43
N LYS A 165 7.04 5.09 9.86
CA LYS A 165 7.08 5.58 11.25
C LYS A 165 5.75 6.23 11.71
N GLU A 166 4.84 6.61 10.80
CA GLU A 166 3.50 7.11 11.16
C GLU A 166 2.62 6.00 11.75
N PHE A 167 2.80 4.74 11.33
CA PHE A 167 2.06 3.58 11.86
C PHE A 167 2.42 3.25 13.32
N LEU A 168 3.55 3.75 13.83
CA LEU A 168 3.93 3.64 15.24
C LEU A 168 3.23 4.67 16.14
N LYS A 169 2.65 5.71 15.55
CA LYS A 169 2.10 6.88 16.28
C LYS A 169 0.58 6.98 16.16
N MET A 170 0.00 6.39 15.10
CA MET A 170 -1.41 6.47 14.78
C MET A 170 -2.13 5.17 15.14
N LYS A 171 -3.39 5.28 15.55
CA LYS A 171 -4.23 4.09 15.77
C LYS A 171 -4.75 3.54 14.42
N PRO A 172 -4.87 2.21 14.25
CA PRO A 172 -5.39 1.61 13.03
C PRO A 172 -6.76 2.13 12.58
N LYS A 173 -7.67 2.32 13.54
CA LYS A 173 -9.00 2.86 13.25
C LYS A 173 -8.93 4.30 12.72
N GLU A 174 -8.11 5.14 13.33
CA GLU A 174 -7.87 6.52 12.89
C GLU A 174 -7.24 6.55 11.50
N TYR A 175 -6.30 5.65 11.22
CA TYR A 175 -5.73 5.50 9.88
C TYR A 175 -6.81 5.18 8.84
N VAL A 176 -7.65 4.18 9.09
CA VAL A 176 -8.74 3.81 8.16
C VAL A 176 -9.69 4.98 7.93
N GLU A 177 -10.11 5.68 8.99
CA GLU A 177 -10.97 6.87 8.91
C GLU A 177 -10.33 8.00 8.10
N ASN A 178 -9.02 8.25 8.28
CA ASN A 178 -8.27 9.25 7.51
C ASN A 178 -8.19 8.91 6.02
N GLN A 179 -8.00 7.63 5.69
CA GLN A 179 -7.98 7.19 4.29
C GLN A 179 -9.36 7.35 3.63
N ILE A 180 -10.44 7.02 4.34
CA ILE A 180 -11.82 7.23 3.86
C ILE A 180 -12.10 8.73 3.68
N ALA A 181 -11.72 9.57 4.64
CA ALA A 181 -11.85 11.02 4.53
C ALA A 181 -11.05 11.61 3.36
N SER A 182 -9.98 10.93 2.93
CA SER A 182 -9.17 11.28 1.75
C SER A 182 -9.76 10.76 0.43
N GLY A 183 -10.94 10.12 0.47
CA GLY A 183 -11.68 9.68 -0.72
C GLY A 183 -11.62 8.18 -0.99
N ALA A 184 -10.98 7.37 -0.12
CA ALA A 184 -11.04 5.92 -0.24
C ALA A 184 -12.44 5.39 0.12
N THR A 185 -12.86 4.30 -0.52
CA THR A 185 -14.11 3.60 -0.22
C THR A 185 -13.80 2.24 0.38
N GLU A 186 -14.48 1.90 1.47
CA GLU A 186 -14.44 0.55 2.02
C GLU A 186 -15.10 -0.43 1.04
N VAL A 187 -14.38 -1.50 0.72
CA VAL A 187 -14.86 -2.58 -0.14
C VAL A 187 -15.18 -3.74 0.77
N ASN A 188 -16.48 -4.04 0.93
CA ASN A 188 -16.90 -5.24 1.65
C ASN A 188 -16.58 -6.46 0.77
N GLN A 189 -15.79 -7.39 1.30
CA GLN A 189 -15.67 -8.74 0.74
C GLN A 189 -16.85 -9.59 1.20
#